data_AF-D6K8G9-F1
#
_entry.id   AF-D6K8G9-F1
#
_cell.length_a   1.000
_cell.length_b   1.000
_cell.length_c   1.000
_cell.angle_alpha   90.00
_cell.angle_beta   90.00
_cell.angle_gamma   90.00
#
_symmetry.space_group_name_H-M   'P 1'
#
loop_
_entity.id
_entity.type
_entity.pdbx_description
1 polymer ?
#
loop_
_entity_poly.entity_id
_entity_poly.type
_entity_poly.pdbx_seq_one_letter_code
_entity_poly.pdbx_strand_id
1 'polypeptide(L)'
;MDRPDARQLDLARRLTAARDGERPAVDLVLGGGAHAPQPYEKVNGTWVVYGAGDQITGGPAGANGTAGPRAGESTLARFTFAPPARPGGRWEVVRAEFVPTLYDRDAGRVVDLGEAIARGADLEGVRERIRATVLARGAAKDGLVMGR
;
A
#
# COMPACT_ATOMS: atom_id res chain seq x y z
N MET A 1 -13.83 1.95 5.09
CA MET A 1 -12.43 2.22 5.47
C MET A 1 -11.48 1.69 4.40
N ASP A 2 -11.62 0.45 3.96
CA ASP A 2 -10.65 -0.24 3.08
C ASP A 2 -10.78 0.04 1.58
N ARG A 3 -11.61 1.01 1.20
CA ARG A 3 -11.71 1.48 -0.19
C ARG A 3 -11.42 2.97 -0.22
N PRO A 4 -10.71 3.46 -1.25
CA PRO A 4 -10.54 4.88 -1.44
C PRO A 4 -11.89 5.56 -1.63
N ASP A 5 -12.06 6.72 -1.03
CA ASP A 5 -13.25 7.53 -1.25
C ASP A 5 -13.20 8.29 -2.58
N ALA A 6 -14.29 8.97 -2.94
CA ALA A 6 -14.37 9.72 -4.19
C ALA A 6 -13.33 10.85 -4.28
N ARG A 7 -12.91 11.45 -3.15
CA ARG A 7 -11.93 12.52 -3.11
C ARG A 7 -10.53 11.99 -3.36
N GLN A 8 -10.17 10.85 -2.75
CA GLN A 8 -8.92 10.14 -3.01
C GLN A 8 -8.82 9.73 -4.48
N LEU A 9 -9.90 9.19 -5.05
CA LEU A 9 -9.95 8.80 -6.47
C LEU A 9 -9.80 10.01 -7.40
N ASP A 10 -10.49 11.12 -7.11
CA ASP A 10 -10.36 12.36 -7.89
C ASP A 10 -8.95 12.95 -7.83
N LEU A 11 -8.41 13.08 -6.61
CA LEU A 11 -7.08 13.60 -6.39
C LEU A 11 -6.02 12.75 -7.10
N ALA A 12 -6.12 11.42 -7.01
CA ALA A 12 -5.23 10.51 -7.72
C ALA A 12 -5.27 10.73 -9.24
N ARG A 13 -6.47 10.89 -9.83
CA ARG A 13 -6.58 11.20 -11.27
C ARG A 13 -5.94 12.54 -11.62
N ARG A 14 -6.17 13.59 -10.83
CA ARG A 14 -5.60 14.92 -11.08
C ARG A 14 -4.08 14.93 -10.95
N LEU A 15 -3.53 14.32 -9.90
CA LEU A 15 -2.09 14.24 -9.68
C LEU A 15 -1.37 13.44 -10.77
N THR A 16 -1.93 12.29 -11.16
CA THR A 16 -1.32 11.43 -12.19
C THR A 16 -1.49 11.96 -13.61
N ALA A 17 -2.46 12.86 -13.85
CA ALA A 17 -2.62 13.57 -15.12
C ALA A 17 -1.77 14.84 -15.23
N ALA A 18 -1.26 15.37 -14.11
CA ALA A 18 -0.48 16.61 -14.09
C ALA A 18 0.82 16.48 -14.89
N ARG A 19 1.21 17.56 -15.57
CA ARG A 19 2.35 17.61 -16.48
C ARG A 19 3.30 18.77 -16.16
N ASP A 20 4.59 18.53 -16.36
CA ASP A 20 5.66 19.54 -16.44
C ASP A 20 6.24 19.49 -17.86
N GLY A 21 5.77 20.39 -18.73
CA GLY A 21 5.96 20.28 -20.17
C GLY A 21 5.38 18.96 -20.72
N GLU A 22 6.19 18.20 -21.45
CA GLU A 22 5.79 16.91 -22.03
C GLU A 22 5.86 15.74 -21.02
N ARG A 23 6.36 15.97 -19.79
CA ARG A 23 6.61 14.90 -18.81
C ARG A 23 5.49 14.84 -17.75
N PRO A 24 5.18 13.66 -17.20
CA PRO A 24 4.38 13.57 -15.97
C PRO A 24 5.02 14.39 -14.85
N ALA A 25 4.21 15.08 -14.06
CA ALA A 25 4.69 15.84 -12.89
C ALA A 25 4.87 14.94 -11.65
N VAL A 26 4.30 13.72 -11.66
CA VAL A 26 4.29 12.80 -10.52
C VAL A 26 4.57 11.37 -10.99
N ASP A 27 5.59 10.73 -10.41
CA ASP A 27 6.01 9.36 -10.75
C ASP A 27 5.47 8.28 -9.78
N LEU A 28 5.02 8.67 -8.59
CA LEU A 28 4.42 7.79 -7.58
C LEU A 28 3.58 8.61 -6.58
N VAL A 29 2.40 8.11 -6.22
CA VAL A 29 1.55 8.68 -5.15
C VAL A 29 1.49 7.73 -3.97
N LEU A 30 1.89 8.20 -2.79
CA LEU A 30 1.80 7.46 -1.53
C LEU A 30 0.78 8.12 -0.59
N GLY A 31 -0.37 7.50 -0.44
CA GLY A 31 -1.43 7.91 0.48
C GLY A 31 -1.19 7.38 1.89
N GLY A 32 -1.38 8.26 2.88
CA GLY A 32 -1.34 7.95 4.31
C GLY A 32 -2.63 8.35 5.03
N GLY A 33 -2.69 8.12 6.34
CA GLY A 33 -3.83 8.50 7.19
C GLY A 33 -5.05 7.58 7.11
N ALA A 34 -5.04 6.60 6.21
CA ALA A 34 -5.98 5.49 6.27
C ALA A 34 -5.53 4.51 7.36
N HIS A 35 -6.37 4.29 8.37
CA HIS A 35 -6.12 3.36 9.49
C HIS A 35 -6.20 1.87 9.11
N ALA A 36 -6.32 1.56 7.82
CA ALA A 36 -6.36 0.21 7.26
C ALA A 36 -5.76 0.21 5.85
N PRO A 37 -5.30 -0.95 5.34
CA PRO A 37 -4.85 -1.06 3.97
C PRO A 37 -5.95 -0.68 2.99
N GLN A 38 -5.57 -0.01 1.91
CA GLN A 38 -6.42 0.29 0.79
C GLN A 38 -5.77 -0.22 -0.52
N PRO A 39 -6.55 -0.35 -1.60
CA PRO A 39 -6.05 -0.78 -2.89
C PRO A 39 -4.84 0.01 -3.39
N TYR A 40 -4.03 -0.66 -4.21
CA TYR A 40 -3.02 -0.02 -5.04
C TYR A 40 -3.55 -0.05 -6.47
N GLU A 41 -3.22 0.96 -7.29
CA GLU A 41 -3.74 1.08 -8.65
C GLU A 41 -2.74 1.82 -9.54
N LYS A 42 -2.69 1.48 -10.83
CA LYS A 42 -1.96 2.27 -11.81
C LYS A 42 -2.93 3.20 -12.54
N VAL A 43 -2.82 4.49 -12.29
CA VAL A 43 -3.71 5.52 -12.87
C VAL A 43 -2.87 6.41 -13.78
N ASN A 44 -3.29 6.57 -15.04
CA ASN A 44 -2.54 7.32 -16.06
C ASN A 44 -1.06 6.89 -16.20
N GLY A 45 -0.77 5.61 -15.93
CA GLY A 45 0.59 5.06 -15.99
C GLY A 45 1.42 5.24 -14.71
N THR A 46 0.92 5.97 -13.71
CA THR A 46 1.57 6.22 -12.42
C THR A 46 0.96 5.36 -11.31
N TRP A 47 1.80 4.80 -10.44
CA TRP A 47 1.34 4.02 -9.28
C TRP A 47 0.72 4.92 -8.20
N VAL A 48 -0.39 4.46 -7.64
CA VAL A 48 -1.11 5.10 -6.54
C VAL A 48 -1.32 4.07 -5.44
N VAL A 49 -0.81 4.38 -4.25
CA VAL A 49 -1.14 3.70 -3.00
C VAL A 49 -2.16 4.55 -2.27
N TYR A 50 -3.39 4.08 -2.13
CA TYR A 50 -4.43 4.90 -1.50
C TYR A 50 -4.28 5.00 0.03
N GLY A 51 -3.77 3.95 0.65
CA GLY A 51 -3.61 3.87 2.10
C GLY A 51 -2.82 2.63 2.50
N ALA A 52 -1.75 2.84 3.27
CA ALA A 52 -0.89 1.76 3.73
C ALA A 52 -1.41 1.06 5.00
N GLY A 53 -2.30 1.69 5.77
CA GLY A 53 -2.62 1.28 7.14
C GLY A 53 -1.69 1.92 8.18
N ASP A 54 -2.05 1.76 9.45
CA ASP A 54 -1.24 2.21 10.58
C ASP A 54 -0.18 1.17 10.92
N GLN A 55 1.08 1.46 10.60
CA GLN A 55 2.19 0.54 10.90
C GLN A 55 2.40 0.38 12.41
N ILE A 56 2.20 1.46 13.16
CA ILE A 56 2.23 1.46 14.62
C ILE A 56 0.91 2.04 15.08
N THR A 57 0.03 1.21 15.62
CA THR A 57 -1.25 1.68 16.17
C THR A 57 -1.05 2.13 17.60
N GLY A 58 -1.28 3.42 17.88
CA GLY A 58 -1.28 3.98 19.23
C GLY A 58 -2.66 3.89 19.88
N GLY A 59 -2.71 3.36 21.12
CA GLY A 59 -3.82 3.54 22.05
C GLY A 59 -4.61 2.26 22.38
N PRO A 60 -5.26 2.22 23.57
CA PRO A 60 -6.19 1.16 23.91
C PRO A 60 -7.34 1.16 22.91
N ALA A 61 -8.03 0.03 22.78
CA ALA A 61 -9.33 0.01 22.13
C ALA A 61 -10.16 1.20 22.63
N GLY A 62 -10.82 1.95 21.74
CA GLY A 62 -11.70 3.06 22.15
C GLY A 62 -12.72 2.60 23.20
N ALA A 63 -13.50 3.53 23.78
CA ALA A 63 -14.42 3.30 24.91
C ALA A 63 -15.36 2.07 24.84
N ASN A 64 -15.44 1.39 23.69
CA ASN A 64 -16.17 0.14 23.45
C ASN A 64 -15.28 -1.13 23.49
N GLY A 65 -14.02 -1.05 23.88
CA GLY A 65 -13.14 -2.22 24.14
C GLY A 65 -12.70 -3.04 22.91
N THR A 66 -13.20 -2.75 21.71
CA THR A 66 -12.76 -3.43 20.49
C THR A 66 -11.89 -2.51 19.64
N ALA A 67 -10.58 -2.77 19.61
CA ALA A 67 -9.81 -2.48 18.42
C ALA A 67 -10.55 -3.21 17.28
N GLY A 68 -10.97 -2.49 16.25
CA GLY A 68 -11.70 -3.13 15.15
C GLY A 68 -10.91 -4.33 14.62
N PRO A 69 -11.55 -5.33 14.01
CA PRO A 69 -10.91 -6.59 13.61
C PRO A 69 -9.70 -6.43 12.65
N ARG A 70 -9.42 -5.21 12.18
CA ARG A 70 -8.33 -4.82 11.29
C ARG A 70 -7.28 -3.90 11.93
N ALA A 71 -7.38 -3.62 13.22
CA ALA A 71 -6.42 -2.76 13.89
C ALA A 71 -5.01 -3.38 13.80
N GLY A 72 -4.06 -2.60 13.27
CA GLY A 72 -2.69 -3.03 13.06
C GLY A 72 -2.45 -3.77 11.74
N GLU A 73 -3.49 -4.11 10.96
CA GLU A 73 -3.30 -4.59 9.59
C GLU A 73 -2.73 -3.45 8.74
N SER A 74 -1.66 -3.75 8.02
CA SER A 74 -0.91 -2.75 7.27
C SER A 74 -0.22 -3.36 6.06
N THR A 75 0.32 -2.49 5.22
CA THR A 75 1.19 -2.85 4.10
C THR A 75 2.38 -1.92 4.03
N LEU A 76 3.55 -2.45 3.66
CA LEU A 76 4.66 -1.63 3.19
C LEU A 76 4.63 -1.58 1.67
N ALA A 77 4.52 -0.38 1.12
CA ALA A 77 4.64 -0.13 -0.30
C ALA A 77 6.12 -0.08 -0.71
N ARG A 78 6.56 -1.01 -1.57
CA ARG A 78 7.96 -1.10 -2.00
C ARG A 78 8.07 -0.94 -3.51
N PHE A 79 8.70 0.15 -3.94
CA PHE A 79 8.88 0.49 -5.35
C PHE A 79 10.36 0.69 -5.67
N THR A 80 10.84 0.09 -6.76
CA THR A 80 12.21 0.27 -7.24
C THR A 80 12.20 1.10 -8.51
N PHE A 81 13.02 2.15 -8.51
CA PHE A 81 13.22 3.02 -9.67
C PHE A 81 14.52 2.66 -10.40
N ALA A 82 14.50 2.73 -11.73
CA ALA A 82 15.69 2.62 -12.56
C ALA A 82 15.95 3.92 -13.32
N PRO A 83 17.23 4.28 -13.56
CA PRO A 83 17.57 5.48 -14.31
C PRO A 83 17.12 5.36 -15.77
N PRO A 84 16.85 6.49 -16.44
CA PRO A 84 16.54 6.49 -17.86
C PRO A 84 17.73 6.01 -18.71
N ALA A 85 17.43 5.31 -19.81
CA ALA A 85 18.44 4.88 -20.77
C ALA A 85 19.07 6.03 -21.58
N ARG A 86 18.41 7.20 -21.62
CA ARG A 86 18.88 8.40 -22.35
C ARG A 86 18.93 9.62 -21.44
N PRO A 87 19.92 10.51 -21.61
CA PRO A 87 19.95 11.79 -20.91
C PRO A 87 18.63 12.56 -21.08
N GLY A 88 18.12 13.12 -19.98
CA GLY A 88 16.85 13.85 -19.96
C GLY A 88 15.59 12.98 -19.90
N GLY A 89 15.73 11.65 -19.94
CA GLY A 89 14.61 10.72 -19.70
C GLY A 89 14.16 10.70 -18.23
N ARG A 90 13.07 9.99 -17.95
CA ARG A 90 12.50 9.86 -16.60
C ARG A 90 12.99 8.60 -15.89
N TRP A 91 13.04 8.66 -14.57
CA TRP A 91 13.15 7.45 -13.75
C TRP A 91 11.83 6.70 -13.79
N GLU A 92 11.90 5.39 -13.90
CA GLU A 92 10.70 4.56 -14.02
C GLU A 92 10.65 3.52 -12.92
N VAL A 93 9.45 3.26 -12.41
CA VAL A 93 9.20 2.13 -11.52
C VAL A 93 9.36 0.84 -12.31
N VAL A 94 10.43 0.10 -12.05
CA VAL A 94 10.73 -1.19 -12.68
C VAL A 94 10.25 -2.37 -11.84
N ARG A 95 9.95 -2.14 -10.56
CA ARG A 95 9.41 -3.16 -9.66
C ARG A 95 8.43 -2.51 -8.70
N ALA A 96 7.27 -3.13 -8.53
CA ALA A 96 6.21 -2.71 -7.63
C ALA A 96 5.82 -3.88 -6.73
N GLU A 97 5.89 -3.67 -5.43
CA GLU A 97 5.58 -4.67 -4.43
C GLU A 97 4.77 -4.09 -3.26
N PHE A 98 4.02 -4.96 -2.60
CA PHE A 98 3.46 -4.69 -1.27
C PHE A 98 3.84 -5.82 -0.31
N VAL A 99 4.23 -5.47 0.91
CA VAL A 99 4.53 -6.43 1.98
C VAL A 99 3.44 -6.35 3.05
N PRO A 100 2.62 -7.40 3.24
CA PRO A 100 1.60 -7.40 4.29
C PRO A 100 2.23 -7.43 5.69
N THR A 101 1.81 -6.51 6.55
CA THR A 101 2.31 -6.39 7.92
C THR A 101 1.19 -6.40 8.94
N LEU A 102 1.56 -6.75 10.18
CA LEU A 102 0.70 -6.65 11.35
C LEU A 102 1.48 -6.03 12.51
N TYR A 103 0.90 -5.07 13.22
CA TYR A 103 1.46 -4.61 14.49
C TYR A 103 1.13 -5.60 15.61
N ASP A 104 2.16 -6.32 16.06
CA ASP A 104 2.11 -7.16 17.25
C ASP A 104 2.22 -6.26 18.49
N ARG A 105 1.09 -6.10 19.19
CA ARG A 105 0.98 -5.23 20.36
C ARG A 105 1.69 -5.81 21.57
N ASP A 106 1.73 -7.14 21.71
CA ASP A 106 2.33 -7.80 22.86
C ASP A 106 3.87 -7.72 22.76
N ALA A 107 4.41 -7.87 21.55
CA ALA A 107 5.84 -7.69 21.29
C ALA A 107 6.24 -6.24 21.00
N GLY A 108 5.29 -5.32 20.83
CA GLY A 108 5.52 -3.90 20.53
C GLY A 108 6.25 -3.67 19.21
N ARG A 109 5.96 -4.47 18.17
CA ARG A 109 6.70 -4.42 16.89
C ARG A 109 5.82 -4.72 15.68
N VAL A 110 6.26 -4.22 14.53
CA VAL A 110 5.70 -4.62 13.24
C VAL A 110 6.25 -5.97 12.83
N VAL A 111 5.37 -6.84 12.36
CA VAL A 111 5.69 -8.18 11.90
C VAL A 111 5.36 -8.29 10.41
N ASP A 112 6.31 -8.79 9.63
CA ASP A 112 6.07 -9.27 8.27
C ASP A 112 5.23 -10.55 8.34
N LEU A 113 4.04 -10.52 7.74
CA LEU A 113 3.12 -11.67 7.78
C LEU A 113 3.65 -12.87 7.00
N GLY A 114 4.36 -12.64 5.90
CA GLY A 114 5.00 -13.69 5.11
C GLY A 114 6.04 -14.44 5.93
N GLU A 115 6.92 -13.71 6.63
CA GLU A 115 7.92 -14.32 7.52
C GLU A 115 7.29 -15.03 8.73
N ALA A 116 6.30 -14.41 9.37
CA ALA A 116 5.64 -14.99 10.55
C ALA A 116 4.96 -16.31 10.21
N ILE A 117 4.25 -16.37 9.08
CA ILE A 117 3.63 -17.60 8.58
C ILE A 117 4.69 -18.65 8.27
N ALA A 118 5.81 -18.27 7.63
CA ALA A 118 6.91 -19.20 7.36
C ALA A 118 7.54 -19.78 8.64
N ARG A 119 7.43 -19.07 9.77
CA ARG A 119 7.85 -19.52 11.11
C ARG A 119 6.74 -20.23 11.90
N GLY A 120 5.57 -20.47 11.30
CA GLY A 120 4.48 -21.26 11.89
C GLY A 120 3.35 -20.47 12.56
N ALA A 121 3.26 -19.15 12.35
CA ALA A 121 2.14 -18.37 12.84
C ALA A 121 0.88 -18.58 11.98
N ASP A 122 -0.27 -18.80 12.62
CA ASP A 122 -1.59 -18.89 11.97
C ASP A 122 -2.12 -17.48 11.63
N LEU A 123 -1.64 -16.92 10.51
CA LEU A 123 -1.94 -15.56 10.06
C LEU A 123 -2.31 -15.48 8.56
N GLU A 124 -2.48 -16.62 7.91
CA GLU A 124 -2.81 -16.75 6.49
C GLU A 124 -4.09 -15.99 6.14
N GLY A 125 -5.12 -16.10 6.99
CA GLY A 125 -6.39 -15.39 6.80
C GLY A 125 -6.23 -13.86 6.82
N VAL A 126 -5.28 -13.34 7.62
CA VAL A 126 -4.96 -11.91 7.66
C VAL A 126 -4.21 -11.51 6.40
N ARG A 127 -3.17 -12.26 6.02
CA ARG A 127 -2.37 -12.00 4.81
C ARG A 127 -3.23 -11.99 3.54
N GLU A 128 -4.08 -13.01 3.36
CA GLU A 128 -4.93 -13.11 2.16
C GLU A 128 -6.00 -12.02 2.12
N ARG A 129 -6.51 -11.57 3.28
CA ARG A 129 -7.42 -10.42 3.35
C ARG A 129 -6.74 -9.13 2.91
N ILE A 130 -5.53 -8.85 3.42
CA ILE A 130 -4.74 -7.68 3.00
C ILE A 130 -4.46 -7.75 1.50
N ARG A 131 -4.01 -8.91 1.01
CA ARG A 131 -3.78 -9.14 -0.43
C ARG A 131 -5.02 -8.86 -1.26
N ALA A 132 -6.18 -9.38 -0.87
CA ALA A 132 -7.44 -9.14 -1.57
C ALA A 132 -7.78 -7.64 -1.63
N THR A 133 -7.60 -6.92 -0.52
CA THR A 133 -7.82 -5.45 -0.47
C THR A 133 -6.86 -4.72 -1.40
N VAL A 134 -5.55 -4.98 -1.32
CA VAL A 134 -4.52 -4.29 -2.12
C VAL A 134 -4.75 -4.51 -3.62
N LEU A 135 -5.14 -5.72 -4.02
CA LEU A 135 -5.31 -6.08 -5.43
C LEU A 135 -6.70 -5.76 -5.99
N ALA A 136 -7.62 -5.22 -5.17
CA ALA A 136 -9.03 -5.04 -5.54
C ALA A 136 -9.27 -4.06 -6.71
N ARG A 137 -8.27 -3.27 -7.11
CA ARG A 137 -8.36 -2.29 -8.20
C ARG A 137 -7.44 -2.60 -9.38
N GLY A 138 -7.11 -3.87 -9.59
CA GLY A 138 -6.44 -4.33 -10.81
C GLY A 138 -4.90 -4.30 -10.76
N ALA A 139 -4.31 -3.87 -9.64
CA ALA A 139 -2.86 -3.73 -9.45
C ALA A 139 -2.04 -4.96 -9.90
N ALA A 140 -2.55 -6.18 -9.71
CA ALA A 140 -1.87 -7.40 -10.14
C ALA A 140 -1.68 -7.46 -11.67
N LYS A 141 -2.65 -6.97 -12.45
CA LYS A 141 -2.57 -6.89 -13.92
C LYS A 141 -1.52 -5.89 -14.37
N ASP A 142 -1.26 -4.87 -13.55
CA ASP A 142 -0.26 -3.84 -13.79
C ASP A 142 1.15 -4.24 -13.28
N GLY A 143 1.30 -5.45 -12.74
CA GLY A 143 2.58 -6.02 -12.30
C GLY A 143 2.91 -5.84 -10.83
N LEU A 144 1.96 -5.41 -9.99
CA LEU A 144 2.15 -5.41 -8.53
C LEU A 144 2.19 -6.84 -8.02
N VAL A 145 3.23 -7.18 -7.26
CA VAL A 145 3.36 -8.50 -6.62
C VAL A 145 3.45 -8.36 -5.10
N MET A 146 3.08 -9.43 -4.38
CA MET A 146 3.31 -9.49 -2.94
C MET A 146 4.80 -9.73 -2.69
N GLY A 147 5.43 -8.83 -1.95
CA GLY A 147 6.84 -8.94 -1.57
C GLY A 147 7.07 -10.06 -0.56
N ARG A 148 8.31 -10.50 -0.50
CA ARG A 148 8.89 -11.27 0.61
C ARG A 148 9.95 -10.43 1.30
#